data_AF-A0A948F9S0-F1
#
_entry.id   AF-A0A948F9S0-F1
#
_cell.length_a   1.000
_cell.length_b   1.000
_cell.length_c   1.000
_cell.angle_alpha   90.00
_cell.angle_beta   90.00
_cell.angle_gamma   90.00
#
_symmetry.space_group_name_H-M   'P 1'
#
loop_
_entity.id
_entity.type
_entity.pdbx_description
1 polymer ?
#
loop_
_entity_poly.entity_id
_entity_poly.type
_entity_poly.pdbx_seq_one_letter_code
_entity_poly.pdbx_strand_id
1 'polypeptide(L)'
;MKTVNDTIRVFLLVALMLFYGQAVLAEESPGKAADDLQKVSETPDRAEQSYTQADMQNAANSPVLFATIQATETKLHAAAEDARRFLGIFSRLRDAFGSGAITDFETLQNNLVEPQIRLDQVYQIMPDAHEAVNAFLKQYPDLDEIVKSVDNGESIRDAVLRLQGFSAAWLNEMKLNTRETLDMAAQTIDQQGLKRLKEVENMPAEVKRQAADIAEKYVLDFADLLLQIVPVTFPELSLEQKAEFPEFEEARRTHWQRKQSLSLETDKVAAAIAQIRGQIVEAAHHRLENARFPRPAYAGAEWDAVENDIRAAWRQAMGDTMLLKISIHSPWEERTEIRWRDNHWIIGTYRYIGAHCLGKPFSGEYKVYNLTFRNTMQADGSWGRLEYFSVGHVFDILLENVDK
;
A
#
# COMPACT_ATOMS: atom_id res chain seq x y z
N MET A 1 19.79 19.26 -6.01
CA MET A 1 18.98 18.16 -5.43
C MET A 1 17.93 17.58 -6.40
N LYS A 2 17.98 17.81 -7.72
CA LYS A 2 17.06 17.15 -8.69
C LYS A 2 17.57 15.78 -9.19
N THR A 3 18.88 15.60 -9.27
CA THR A 3 19.52 14.43 -9.93
C THR A 3 19.46 13.11 -9.16
N VAL A 4 19.37 13.14 -7.83
CA VAL A 4 19.29 11.92 -7.00
C VAL A 4 17.90 11.27 -7.10
N ASN A 5 16.85 12.07 -7.27
CA ASN A 5 15.48 11.59 -7.39
C ASN A 5 15.22 10.94 -8.77
N ASP A 6 15.86 11.46 -9.82
CA ASP A 6 15.74 10.91 -11.17
C ASP A 6 16.49 9.57 -11.34
N THR A 7 17.61 9.39 -10.63
CA THR A 7 18.40 8.15 -10.69
C THR A 7 17.67 6.97 -10.03
N ILE A 8 16.93 7.22 -8.95
CA ILE A 8 16.13 6.20 -8.23
C ILE A 8 14.89 5.80 -9.04
N ARG A 9 14.25 6.75 -9.73
CA ARG A 9 13.10 6.47 -10.62
C ARG A 9 13.47 5.61 -11.83
N VAL A 10 14.65 5.82 -12.42
CA VAL A 10 15.13 5.00 -13.54
C VAL A 10 15.45 3.57 -13.10
N PHE A 11 16.02 3.37 -11.90
CA PHE A 11 16.26 2.02 -11.36
C PHE A 11 14.97 1.25 -11.06
N LEU A 12 13.92 1.94 -10.57
CA LEU A 12 12.60 1.34 -10.35
C LEU A 12 11.88 0.97 -11.67
N LEU A 13 12.02 1.78 -12.73
CA LEU A 13 11.43 1.47 -14.03
C LEU A 13 12.08 0.26 -14.72
N VAL A 14 13.40 0.09 -14.58
CA VAL A 14 14.13 -1.06 -15.17
C VAL A 14 13.82 -2.36 -14.41
N ALA A 15 13.59 -2.30 -13.10
CA ALA A 15 13.15 -3.45 -12.32
C ALA A 15 11.71 -3.89 -12.65
N LEU A 16 10.83 -2.94 -13.02
CA LEU A 16 9.45 -3.21 -13.43
C LEU A 16 9.33 -3.80 -14.85
N MET A 17 10.25 -3.46 -15.76
CA MET A 17 10.23 -4.00 -17.13
C MET A 17 10.77 -5.43 -17.26
N LEU A 18 11.55 -5.90 -16.28
CA LEU A 18 12.13 -7.26 -16.32
C LEU A 18 11.20 -8.36 -15.79
N PHE A 19 10.02 -8.02 -15.25
CA PHE A 19 9.08 -8.99 -14.69
C PHE A 19 7.82 -9.25 -15.53
N TYR A 20 7.60 -8.50 -16.62
CA TYR A 20 6.34 -8.56 -17.39
C TYR A 20 6.35 -9.48 -18.62
N GLY A 21 7.32 -10.40 -18.70
CA GLY A 21 7.54 -11.17 -19.92
C GLY A 21 7.73 -12.65 -19.72
N GLN A 22 6.85 -13.36 -19.00
CA GLN A 22 6.52 -14.79 -19.24
C GLN A 22 5.24 -15.20 -18.48
N ALA A 23 4.14 -15.40 -19.22
CA ALA A 23 3.15 -16.47 -19.00
C ALA A 23 1.88 -16.19 -19.83
N VAL A 24 1.85 -16.69 -21.07
CA VAL A 24 0.61 -16.84 -21.85
C VAL A 24 0.63 -18.24 -22.46
N LEU A 25 -0.51 -18.93 -22.33
CA LEU A 25 -1.03 -20.11 -23.04
C LEU A 25 -0.81 -21.49 -22.40
N ALA A 26 -1.91 -22.05 -21.88
CA ALA A 26 -2.40 -23.36 -22.31
C ALA A 26 -3.93 -23.42 -22.11
N GLU A 27 -4.66 -23.51 -23.22
CA GLU A 27 -6.08 -23.83 -23.31
C GLU A 27 -6.31 -25.32 -23.01
N GLU A 28 -7.45 -25.66 -22.41
CA GLU A 28 -8.12 -26.94 -22.69
C GLU A 28 -9.64 -26.83 -22.51
N SER A 29 -10.36 -27.51 -23.41
CA SER A 29 -11.77 -27.32 -23.79
C SER A 29 -12.74 -28.23 -23.02
N PRO A 30 -14.01 -27.82 -22.82
CA PRO A 30 -15.02 -28.58 -22.09
C PRO A 30 -15.76 -29.57 -23.00
N GLY A 31 -15.60 -30.86 -22.76
CA GLY A 31 -16.31 -31.89 -23.52
C GLY A 31 -16.42 -33.19 -22.76
N LYS A 32 -17.46 -33.32 -21.92
CA LYS A 32 -18.15 -34.57 -21.50
C LYS A 32 -19.10 -34.28 -20.32
N ALA A 33 -20.29 -33.78 -20.63
CA ALA A 33 -21.41 -33.74 -19.68
C ALA A 33 -22.77 -33.70 -20.43
N ALA A 34 -22.89 -34.44 -21.54
CA ALA A 34 -24.08 -34.42 -22.39
C ALA A 34 -24.61 -35.82 -22.79
N ASP A 35 -24.10 -36.91 -22.20
CA ASP A 35 -24.44 -38.28 -22.64
C ASP A 35 -25.22 -39.14 -21.61
N ASP A 36 -25.57 -38.61 -20.44
CA ASP A 36 -26.28 -39.39 -19.39
C ASP A 36 -27.78 -39.05 -19.24
N LEU A 37 -28.39 -38.35 -20.21
CA LEU A 37 -29.82 -38.05 -20.24
C LEU A 37 -30.54 -38.72 -21.43
N GLN A 38 -30.45 -40.05 -21.54
CA GLN A 38 -31.38 -40.80 -22.39
C GLN A 38 -31.53 -42.27 -21.95
N LYS A 39 -32.60 -42.50 -21.18
CA LYS A 39 -33.32 -43.75 -20.81
C LYS A 39 -33.84 -43.50 -19.39
N VAL A 40 -35.13 -43.28 -19.16
CA VAL A 40 -36.16 -44.32 -19.12
C VAL A 40 -37.52 -43.64 -19.34
N SER A 41 -38.25 -44.06 -20.38
CA SER A 41 -39.68 -43.80 -20.53
C SER A 41 -40.41 -45.14 -20.39
N GLU A 42 -40.90 -45.44 -19.20
CA GLU A 42 -41.95 -46.43 -19.01
C GLU A 42 -43.01 -45.82 -18.08
N THR A 43 -44.16 -45.53 -18.68
CA THR A 43 -45.40 -45.16 -18.02
C THR A 43 -45.93 -46.33 -17.19
N PRO A 44 -46.43 -46.06 -15.97
CA PRO A 44 -47.53 -46.84 -15.43
C PRO A 44 -48.79 -45.99 -15.23
N ASP A 45 -49.92 -46.66 -15.41
CA ASP A 45 -51.28 -46.17 -15.37
C ASP A 45 -51.60 -45.22 -14.20
N ARG A 46 -52.24 -44.09 -14.56
CA ARG A 46 -52.85 -43.14 -13.63
C ARG A 46 -54.08 -43.77 -12.98
N ALA A 47 -53.94 -44.18 -11.72
CA ALA A 47 -55.06 -44.26 -10.80
C ALA A 47 -55.45 -42.83 -10.37
N GLU A 48 -56.74 -42.49 -10.46
CA GLU A 48 -57.31 -41.24 -9.95
C GLU A 48 -57.05 -41.13 -8.44
N GLN A 49 -56.02 -40.38 -8.05
CA GLN A 49 -55.76 -40.03 -6.66
C GLN A 49 -56.68 -38.88 -6.26
N SER A 50 -57.53 -39.16 -5.26
CA SER A 50 -58.33 -38.15 -4.59
C SER A 50 -57.41 -37.19 -3.83
N TYR A 51 -57.37 -35.94 -4.26
CA TYR A 51 -56.64 -34.86 -3.60
C TYR A 51 -57.06 -34.74 -2.13
N THR A 52 -56.10 -34.89 -1.22
CA THR A 52 -56.30 -34.68 0.22
C THR A 52 -56.43 -33.18 0.51
N GLN A 53 -56.98 -32.83 1.68
CA GLN A 53 -57.09 -31.43 2.12
C GLN A 53 -55.71 -30.75 2.26
N ALA A 54 -54.65 -31.54 2.49
CA ALA A 54 -53.25 -31.10 2.46
C ALA A 54 -52.79 -30.75 1.03
N ASP A 55 -53.21 -31.52 0.02
CA ASP A 55 -52.88 -31.23 -1.39
C ASP A 55 -53.57 -29.95 -1.89
N MET A 56 -54.79 -29.67 -1.41
CA MET A 56 -55.50 -28.41 -1.71
C MET A 56 -54.87 -27.20 -1.00
N GLN A 57 -54.37 -27.35 0.23
CA GLN A 57 -53.61 -26.28 0.91
C GLN A 57 -52.21 -26.06 0.30
N ASN A 58 -51.56 -27.13 -0.18
CA ASN A 58 -50.31 -27.05 -0.92
C ASN A 58 -50.49 -26.30 -2.25
N ALA A 59 -51.55 -26.61 -3.00
CA ALA A 59 -51.88 -25.91 -4.24
C ALA A 59 -52.18 -24.41 -4.03
N ALA A 60 -52.79 -24.02 -2.90
CA ALA A 60 -53.09 -22.62 -2.58
C ALA A 60 -51.85 -21.80 -2.17
N ASN A 61 -50.83 -22.43 -1.57
CA ASN A 61 -49.59 -21.77 -1.13
C ASN A 61 -48.49 -21.73 -2.21
N SER A 62 -48.58 -22.60 -3.22
CA SER A 62 -47.62 -22.69 -4.32
C SER A 62 -47.39 -21.36 -5.09
N PRO A 63 -48.43 -20.55 -5.41
CA PRO A 63 -48.24 -19.27 -6.08
C PRO A 63 -47.47 -18.24 -5.24
N VAL A 64 -47.66 -18.27 -3.91
CA VAL A 64 -47.01 -17.34 -2.98
C VAL A 64 -45.52 -17.70 -2.85
N LEU A 65 -45.20 -18.98 -2.66
CA LEU A 65 -43.81 -19.44 -2.58
C LEU A 65 -43.06 -19.22 -3.90
N PHE A 66 -43.72 -19.48 -5.03
CA PHE A 66 -43.13 -19.21 -6.34
C PHE A 66 -42.88 -17.72 -6.57
N ALA A 67 -43.83 -16.85 -6.23
CA ALA A 67 -43.64 -15.40 -6.31
C ALA A 67 -42.47 -14.94 -5.42
N THR A 68 -42.32 -15.52 -4.23
CA THR A 68 -41.18 -15.25 -3.35
C THR A 68 -39.85 -15.71 -3.98
N ILE A 69 -39.78 -16.92 -4.52
CA ILE A 69 -38.57 -17.42 -5.21
C ILE A 69 -38.19 -16.51 -6.39
N GLN A 70 -39.13 -16.17 -7.26
CA GLN A 70 -38.87 -15.29 -8.41
C GLN A 70 -38.44 -13.88 -7.98
N ALA A 71 -39.08 -13.31 -6.97
CA ALA A 71 -38.73 -12.01 -6.44
C ALA A 71 -37.31 -12.01 -5.85
N THR A 72 -36.95 -13.06 -5.13
CA THR A 72 -35.62 -13.20 -4.54
C THR A 72 -34.54 -13.51 -5.57
N GLU A 73 -34.82 -14.35 -6.57
CA GLU A 73 -33.94 -14.60 -7.72
C GLU A 73 -33.62 -13.29 -8.44
N THR A 74 -34.64 -12.49 -8.74
CA THR A 74 -34.47 -11.19 -9.42
C THR A 74 -33.62 -10.22 -8.61
N LYS A 75 -33.88 -10.10 -7.29
CA LYS A 75 -33.10 -9.24 -6.39
C LYS A 75 -31.65 -9.68 -6.29
N LEU A 76 -31.42 -10.98 -6.10
CA LEU A 76 -30.09 -11.54 -5.92
C LEU A 76 -29.26 -11.39 -7.19
N HIS A 77 -29.85 -11.65 -8.36
CA HIS A 77 -29.16 -11.50 -9.64
C HIS A 77 -28.78 -10.03 -9.90
N ALA A 78 -29.69 -9.08 -9.63
CA ALA A 78 -29.41 -7.66 -9.78
C ALA A 78 -28.29 -7.18 -8.84
N ALA A 79 -28.35 -7.58 -7.56
CA ALA A 79 -27.32 -7.21 -6.58
C ALA A 79 -25.95 -7.79 -6.92
N ALA A 80 -25.90 -9.05 -7.38
CA ALA A 80 -24.65 -9.71 -7.72
C ALA A 80 -24.03 -9.20 -9.03
N GLU A 81 -24.83 -8.86 -10.04
CA GLU A 81 -24.32 -8.21 -11.24
C GLU A 81 -23.67 -6.85 -10.91
N ASP A 82 -24.32 -6.08 -10.04
CA ASP A 82 -23.76 -4.82 -9.54
C ASP A 82 -22.45 -5.10 -8.80
N ALA A 83 -22.45 -5.99 -7.82
CA ALA A 83 -21.25 -6.35 -7.06
C ALA A 83 -20.09 -6.87 -7.93
N ARG A 84 -20.33 -7.65 -8.99
CA ARG A 84 -19.28 -8.10 -9.93
C ARG A 84 -18.60 -6.95 -10.66
N ARG A 85 -19.36 -5.92 -11.07
CA ARG A 85 -18.78 -4.72 -11.71
C ARG A 85 -17.82 -4.01 -10.76
N PHE A 86 -18.12 -4.04 -9.45
CA PHE A 86 -17.27 -3.47 -8.41
C PHE A 86 -16.12 -4.39 -7.98
N LEU A 87 -16.25 -5.72 -8.09
CA LEU A 87 -15.13 -6.64 -7.88
C LEU A 87 -13.96 -6.36 -8.86
N GLY A 88 -14.28 -5.98 -10.10
CA GLY A 88 -13.29 -5.51 -11.08
C GLY A 88 -12.59 -4.18 -10.70
N ILE A 89 -13.09 -3.42 -9.72
CA ILE A 89 -12.42 -2.24 -9.18
C ILE A 89 -11.29 -2.65 -8.23
N PHE A 90 -11.44 -3.72 -7.43
CA PHE A 90 -10.35 -4.20 -6.57
C PHE A 90 -9.12 -4.60 -7.37
N SER A 91 -9.29 -5.30 -8.50
CA SER A 91 -8.16 -5.62 -9.40
C SER A 91 -7.50 -4.36 -9.96
N ARG A 92 -8.26 -3.32 -10.29
CA ARG A 92 -7.71 -2.06 -10.80
C ARG A 92 -7.02 -1.24 -9.70
N LEU A 93 -7.59 -1.21 -8.50
CA LEU A 93 -6.98 -0.57 -7.34
C LEU A 93 -5.68 -1.28 -6.94
N ARG A 94 -5.64 -2.61 -7.00
CA ARG A 94 -4.41 -3.40 -6.89
C ARG A 94 -3.36 -2.93 -7.88
N ASP A 95 -3.70 -2.90 -9.17
CA ASP A 95 -2.73 -2.56 -10.22
C ASP A 95 -2.28 -1.09 -10.10
N ALA A 96 -3.19 -0.19 -9.74
CA ALA A 96 -2.91 1.22 -9.51
C ALA A 96 -2.04 1.45 -8.26
N PHE A 97 -2.25 0.70 -7.18
CA PHE A 97 -1.42 0.78 -5.98
C PHE A 97 -0.04 0.16 -6.22
N GLY A 98 0.03 -1.03 -6.83
CA GLY A 98 1.29 -1.72 -7.16
C GLY A 98 2.17 -0.95 -8.15
N SER A 99 1.57 -0.14 -9.04
CA SER A 99 2.28 0.75 -9.96
C SER A 99 2.62 2.12 -9.35
N GLY A 100 2.15 2.42 -8.13
CA GLY A 100 2.34 3.72 -7.48
C GLY A 100 1.49 4.86 -8.07
N ALA A 101 0.45 4.55 -8.85
CA ALA A 101 -0.50 5.52 -9.38
C ALA A 101 -1.44 6.09 -8.30
N ILE A 102 -1.77 5.28 -7.29
CA ILE A 102 -2.42 5.73 -6.05
C ILE A 102 -1.36 5.72 -4.95
N THR A 103 -1.15 6.88 -4.33
CA THR A 103 -0.07 7.08 -3.34
C THR A 103 -0.57 7.55 -1.98
N ASP A 104 -1.86 7.78 -1.84
CA ASP A 104 -2.50 8.16 -0.59
C ASP A 104 -3.62 7.18 -0.22
N PHE A 105 -3.64 6.86 1.07
CA PHE A 105 -4.54 5.89 1.68
C PHE A 105 -6.00 6.34 1.61
N GLU A 106 -6.27 7.64 1.73
CA GLU A 106 -7.61 8.21 1.74
C GLU A 106 -8.32 8.01 0.39
N THR A 107 -7.62 8.24 -0.72
CA THR A 107 -8.13 7.95 -2.07
C THR A 107 -8.42 6.46 -2.23
N LEU A 108 -7.54 5.59 -1.75
CA LEU A 108 -7.74 4.14 -1.84
C LEU A 108 -8.98 3.72 -1.03
N GLN A 109 -9.11 4.19 0.21
CA GLN A 109 -10.25 3.90 1.10
C GLN A 109 -11.58 4.41 0.52
N ASN A 110 -11.60 5.63 -0.03
CA ASN A 110 -12.79 6.20 -0.65
C ASN A 110 -13.26 5.40 -1.87
N ASN A 111 -12.34 4.81 -2.62
CA ASN A 111 -12.68 3.94 -3.76
C ASN A 111 -13.21 2.56 -3.33
N LEU A 112 -13.12 2.20 -2.05
CA LEU A 112 -13.56 0.90 -1.51
C LEU A 112 -14.94 0.94 -0.86
N VAL A 113 -15.40 2.12 -0.41
CA VAL A 113 -16.70 2.28 0.26
C VAL A 113 -17.86 1.81 -0.61
N GLU A 114 -17.90 2.23 -1.89
CA GLU A 114 -18.98 1.86 -2.80
C GLU A 114 -18.98 0.34 -3.12
N PRO A 115 -17.85 -0.29 -3.52
CA PRO A 115 -17.78 -1.75 -3.64
C PRO A 115 -18.29 -2.50 -2.41
N GLN A 116 -17.96 -2.00 -1.22
CA GLN A 116 -18.37 -2.59 0.05
C GLN A 116 -19.88 -2.54 0.25
N ILE A 117 -20.52 -1.38 0.02
CA ILE A 117 -21.98 -1.25 0.09
C ILE A 117 -22.68 -2.23 -0.86
N ARG A 118 -22.13 -2.45 -2.07
CA ARG A 118 -22.72 -3.38 -3.05
C ARG A 118 -22.56 -4.84 -2.68
N LEU A 119 -21.40 -5.22 -2.13
CA LEU A 119 -21.20 -6.57 -1.61
C LEU A 119 -22.16 -6.86 -0.45
N ASP A 120 -22.33 -5.90 0.48
CA ASP A 120 -23.25 -6.02 1.61
C ASP A 120 -24.70 -6.28 1.18
N GLN A 121 -25.15 -5.69 0.06
CA GLN A 121 -26.47 -5.94 -0.49
C GLN A 121 -26.67 -7.40 -0.92
N VAL A 122 -25.67 -8.03 -1.55
CA VAL A 122 -25.76 -9.45 -1.94
C VAL A 122 -25.89 -10.33 -0.70
N TYR A 123 -25.12 -10.02 0.35
CA TYR A 123 -25.18 -10.78 1.59
C TYR A 123 -26.47 -10.60 2.37
N GLN A 124 -27.12 -9.45 2.27
CA GLN A 124 -28.43 -9.25 2.89
C GLN A 124 -29.51 -10.09 2.20
N ILE A 125 -29.37 -10.37 0.90
CA ILE A 125 -30.37 -11.12 0.11
C ILE A 125 -30.12 -12.64 0.15
N MET A 126 -28.87 -13.06 0.33
CA MET A 126 -28.46 -14.47 0.33
C MET A 126 -29.20 -15.37 1.34
N PRO A 127 -29.44 -14.94 2.60
CA PRO A 127 -30.25 -15.70 3.56
C PRO A 127 -31.69 -15.87 3.09
N ASP A 128 -32.33 -14.80 2.62
CA ASP A 128 -33.71 -14.84 2.11
C ASP A 128 -33.84 -15.80 0.90
N ALA A 129 -32.81 -15.84 0.04
CA ALA A 129 -32.76 -16.74 -1.11
C ALA A 129 -32.73 -18.20 -0.68
N HIS A 130 -31.92 -18.53 0.33
CA HIS A 130 -31.84 -19.87 0.87
C HIS A 130 -33.07 -20.27 1.67
N GLU A 131 -33.61 -19.38 2.49
CA GLU A 131 -34.84 -19.64 3.22
C GLU A 131 -35.99 -19.93 2.24
N ALA A 132 -36.10 -19.16 1.16
CA ALA A 132 -37.10 -19.39 0.12
C ALA A 132 -36.93 -20.76 -0.55
N VAL A 133 -35.71 -21.15 -0.90
CA VAL A 133 -35.40 -22.48 -1.47
C VAL A 133 -35.70 -23.60 -0.47
N ASN A 134 -35.23 -23.46 0.77
CA ASN A 134 -35.37 -24.48 1.80
C ASN A 134 -36.83 -24.68 2.22
N ALA A 135 -37.59 -23.59 2.37
CA ALA A 135 -39.02 -23.63 2.63
C ALA A 135 -39.77 -24.34 1.49
N PHE A 136 -39.37 -24.06 0.24
CA PHE A 136 -39.95 -24.70 -0.93
C PHE A 136 -39.63 -26.20 -0.98
N LEU A 137 -38.36 -26.59 -0.82
CA LEU A 137 -37.93 -28.00 -0.84
C LEU A 137 -38.47 -28.80 0.36
N LYS A 138 -38.73 -28.15 1.50
CA LYS A 138 -39.39 -28.78 2.64
C LYS A 138 -40.84 -29.13 2.33
N GLN A 139 -41.54 -28.26 1.60
CA GLN A 139 -42.92 -28.51 1.20
C GLN A 139 -43.01 -29.44 -0.01
N TYR A 140 -42.00 -29.41 -0.89
CA TYR A 140 -41.91 -30.23 -2.08
C TYR A 140 -40.52 -30.88 -2.20
N PRO A 141 -40.30 -32.01 -1.51
CA PRO A 141 -39.00 -32.67 -1.49
C PRO A 141 -38.59 -33.25 -2.86
N ASP A 142 -39.57 -33.64 -3.67
CA ASP A 142 -39.38 -34.12 -5.03
C ASP A 142 -39.80 -33.04 -6.03
N LEU A 143 -38.81 -32.36 -6.62
CA LEU A 143 -39.04 -31.32 -7.62
C LEU A 143 -39.67 -31.86 -8.91
N ASP A 144 -39.46 -33.14 -9.25
CA ASP A 144 -40.02 -33.73 -10.46
C ASP A 144 -41.52 -34.08 -10.28
N GLU A 145 -41.98 -34.21 -9.04
CA GLU A 145 -43.40 -34.35 -8.70
C GLU A 145 -44.17 -33.03 -8.89
N ILE A 146 -43.52 -31.88 -8.66
CA ILE A 146 -44.10 -30.54 -8.91
C ILE A 146 -44.37 -30.30 -10.38
N VAL A 147 -43.45 -30.71 -11.26
CA VAL A 147 -43.60 -30.59 -12.72
C VAL A 147 -44.88 -31.26 -13.20
N LYS A 148 -45.29 -32.34 -12.52
CA LYS A 148 -46.48 -33.13 -12.87
C LYS A 148 -47.77 -32.63 -12.20
N SER A 149 -47.66 -31.90 -11.10
CA SER A 149 -48.79 -31.60 -10.20
C SER A 149 -49.22 -30.12 -10.17
N VAL A 150 -48.40 -29.21 -10.71
CA VAL A 150 -48.67 -27.76 -10.69
C VAL A 150 -48.56 -27.17 -12.10
N ASP A 151 -49.52 -26.32 -12.48
CA ASP A 151 -49.40 -25.51 -13.69
C ASP A 151 -48.15 -24.61 -13.60
N ASN A 152 -47.27 -24.70 -14.61
CA ASN A 152 -45.93 -24.12 -14.63
C ASN A 152 -44.89 -24.79 -13.70
N GLY A 153 -45.11 -26.03 -13.25
CA GLY A 153 -44.17 -26.73 -12.36
C GLY A 153 -42.72 -26.83 -12.87
N GLU A 154 -42.52 -26.89 -14.19
CA GLU A 154 -41.19 -26.84 -14.82
C GLU A 154 -40.48 -25.49 -14.57
N SER A 155 -41.18 -24.37 -14.76
CA SER A 155 -40.66 -23.03 -14.46
C SER A 155 -40.30 -22.84 -12.99
N ILE A 156 -41.07 -23.46 -12.08
CA ILE A 156 -40.83 -23.41 -10.63
C ILE A 156 -39.57 -24.21 -10.28
N ARG A 157 -39.47 -25.45 -10.76
CA ARG A 157 -38.28 -26.30 -10.60
C ARG A 157 -37.02 -25.59 -11.09
N ASP A 158 -37.09 -25.01 -12.29
CA ASP A 158 -35.94 -24.32 -12.87
C ASP A 158 -35.54 -23.08 -12.06
N ALA A 159 -36.50 -22.32 -11.51
CA ALA A 159 -36.21 -21.17 -10.66
C ALA A 159 -35.50 -21.58 -9.36
N VAL A 160 -35.96 -22.66 -8.71
CA VAL A 160 -35.32 -23.21 -7.50
C VAL A 160 -33.90 -23.68 -7.80
N LEU A 161 -33.71 -24.44 -8.88
CA LEU A 161 -32.39 -24.94 -9.28
C LEU A 161 -31.43 -23.81 -9.67
N ARG A 162 -31.92 -22.78 -10.38
CA ARG A 162 -31.13 -21.59 -10.70
C ARG A 162 -30.71 -20.85 -9.45
N LEU A 163 -31.63 -20.64 -8.50
CA LEU A 163 -31.32 -19.93 -7.26
C LEU A 163 -30.28 -20.69 -6.42
N GLN A 164 -30.41 -22.02 -6.30
CA GLN A 164 -29.40 -22.88 -5.65
C GLN A 164 -28.04 -22.82 -6.34
N GLY A 165 -28.01 -23.02 -7.65
CA GLY A 165 -26.77 -22.98 -8.43
C GLY A 165 -26.10 -21.61 -8.36
N PHE A 166 -26.89 -20.54 -8.38
CA PHE A 166 -26.42 -19.17 -8.26
C PHE A 166 -25.76 -18.90 -6.91
N SER A 167 -26.43 -19.25 -5.81
CA SER A 167 -25.90 -19.06 -4.46
C SER A 167 -24.59 -19.82 -4.23
N ALA A 168 -24.51 -21.07 -4.72
CA ALA A 168 -23.27 -21.85 -4.64
C ALA A 168 -22.12 -21.24 -5.47
N ALA A 169 -22.42 -20.79 -6.69
CA ALA A 169 -21.43 -20.13 -7.55
C ALA A 169 -20.91 -18.82 -6.93
N TRP A 170 -21.80 -18.00 -6.37
CA TRP A 170 -21.45 -16.76 -5.68
C TRP A 170 -20.53 -17.01 -4.48
N LEU A 171 -20.84 -18.01 -3.65
CA LEU A 171 -20.00 -18.38 -2.50
C LEU A 171 -18.59 -18.77 -2.92
N ASN A 172 -18.45 -19.55 -4.00
CA ASN A 172 -17.13 -19.93 -4.53
C ASN A 172 -16.36 -18.73 -5.09
N GLU A 173 -17.04 -17.84 -5.81
CA GLU A 173 -16.45 -16.59 -6.32
C GLU A 173 -15.91 -15.72 -5.17
N MET A 174 -16.67 -15.58 -4.08
CA MET A 174 -16.23 -14.83 -2.90
C MET A 174 -15.05 -15.48 -2.18
N LYS A 175 -15.07 -16.81 -1.97
CA LYS A 175 -13.92 -17.54 -1.39
C LYS A 175 -12.64 -17.30 -2.19
N LEU A 176 -12.73 -17.33 -3.53
CA LEU A 176 -11.59 -17.11 -4.42
C LEU A 176 -11.07 -15.67 -4.30
N ASN A 177 -11.94 -14.67 -4.43
CA ASN A 177 -11.56 -13.25 -4.35
C ASN A 177 -10.92 -12.89 -3.00
N THR A 178 -11.46 -13.39 -1.89
CA THR A 178 -10.90 -13.17 -0.55
C THR A 178 -9.53 -13.81 -0.41
N ARG A 179 -9.35 -15.03 -0.93
CA ARG A 179 -8.05 -15.71 -0.92
C ARG A 179 -7.01 -14.93 -1.71
N GLU A 180 -7.34 -14.50 -2.93
CA GLU A 180 -6.44 -13.70 -3.77
C GLU A 180 -6.05 -12.38 -3.09
N THR A 181 -7.00 -11.72 -2.43
CA THR A 181 -6.77 -10.49 -1.66
C THR A 181 -5.81 -10.72 -0.48
N LEU A 182 -5.99 -11.81 0.27
CA LEU A 182 -5.10 -12.18 1.39
C LEU A 182 -3.71 -12.58 0.91
N ASP A 183 -3.62 -13.37 -0.17
CA ASP A 183 -2.33 -13.79 -0.73
C ASP A 183 -1.54 -12.59 -1.28
N MET A 184 -2.24 -11.59 -1.82
CA MET A 184 -1.62 -10.33 -2.23
C MET A 184 -1.13 -9.49 -1.05
N ALA A 185 -1.90 -9.41 0.04
CA ALA A 185 -1.45 -8.76 1.27
C ALA A 185 -0.17 -9.44 1.80
N ALA A 186 -0.18 -10.78 1.85
CA ALA A 186 0.98 -11.57 2.25
C ALA A 186 2.20 -11.30 1.36
N GLN A 187 2.04 -11.36 0.04
CA GLN A 187 3.13 -11.07 -0.90
C GLN A 187 3.66 -9.63 -0.75
N THR A 188 2.80 -8.66 -0.47
CA THR A 188 3.22 -7.27 -0.26
C THR A 188 4.05 -7.13 1.02
N ILE A 189 3.60 -7.74 2.13
CA ILE A 189 4.35 -7.80 3.39
C ILE A 189 5.72 -8.48 3.18
N ASP A 190 5.73 -9.66 2.56
CA ASP A 190 6.93 -10.47 2.39
C ASP A 190 7.93 -9.85 1.40
N GLN A 191 7.47 -9.54 0.19
CA GLN A 191 8.35 -9.12 -0.91
C GLN A 191 8.73 -7.65 -0.81
N GLN A 192 7.85 -6.79 -0.29
CA GLN A 192 8.10 -5.34 -0.24
C GLN A 192 8.45 -4.88 1.16
N GLY A 193 7.77 -5.35 2.21
CA GLY A 193 8.06 -4.95 3.59
C GLY A 193 9.37 -5.56 4.11
N LEU A 194 9.36 -6.88 4.29
CA LEU A 194 10.46 -7.59 4.94
C LEU A 194 11.77 -7.53 4.15
N LYS A 195 11.69 -7.64 2.82
CA LYS A 195 12.87 -7.50 1.96
C LYS A 195 13.48 -6.10 2.08
N ARG A 196 12.67 -5.03 1.99
CA ARG A 196 13.17 -3.66 2.10
C ARG A 196 13.74 -3.40 3.50
N LEU A 197 13.11 -3.91 4.56
CA LEU A 197 13.67 -3.77 5.91
C LEU A 197 15.08 -4.34 6.02
N LYS A 198 15.34 -5.53 5.46
CA LYS A 198 16.70 -6.11 5.41
C LYS A 198 17.68 -5.27 4.61
N GLU A 199 17.23 -4.68 3.51
CA GLU A 199 18.05 -3.75 2.72
C GLU A 199 18.38 -2.49 3.54
N VAL A 200 17.39 -1.95 4.24
CA VAL A 200 17.49 -0.74 5.08
C VAL A 200 18.41 -0.91 6.26
N GLU A 201 18.43 -2.06 6.93
CA GLU A 201 19.34 -2.32 8.05
C GLU A 201 20.81 -2.06 7.69
N ASN A 202 21.18 -2.25 6.43
CA ASN A 202 22.54 -2.06 5.92
C ASN A 202 22.82 -0.67 5.35
N MET A 203 21.83 0.23 5.33
CA MET A 203 21.97 1.57 4.72
C MET A 203 22.51 2.63 5.69
N PRO A 204 23.06 3.75 5.19
CA PRO A 204 23.36 4.92 6.02
C PRO A 204 22.10 5.49 6.69
N ALA A 205 22.23 6.05 7.89
CA ALA A 205 21.10 6.47 8.74
C ALA A 205 20.08 7.41 8.05
N GLU A 206 20.53 8.29 7.18
CA GLU A 206 19.67 9.24 6.47
C GLU A 206 18.78 8.56 5.41
N VAL A 207 19.30 7.50 4.79
CA VAL A 207 18.55 6.62 3.87
C VAL A 207 17.64 5.68 4.64
N LYS A 208 18.07 5.21 5.83
CA LYS A 208 17.23 4.36 6.70
C LYS A 208 15.91 5.04 7.07
N ARG A 209 15.94 6.34 7.36
CA ARG A 209 14.75 7.11 7.71
C ARG A 209 13.74 7.15 6.56
N GLN A 210 14.17 7.55 5.37
CA GLN A 210 13.30 7.62 4.19
C GLN A 210 12.70 6.26 3.84
N ALA A 211 13.48 5.20 3.98
CA ALA A 211 13.03 3.86 3.66
C ALA A 211 12.10 3.25 4.73
N ALA A 212 12.27 3.59 6.01
CA ALA A 212 11.32 3.25 7.07
C ALA A 212 9.96 3.93 6.84
N ASP A 213 9.97 5.20 6.43
CA ASP A 213 8.74 5.95 6.11
C ASP A 213 8.01 5.37 4.88
N ILE A 214 8.76 4.88 3.88
CA ILE A 214 8.20 4.18 2.73
C ILE A 214 7.58 2.84 3.15
N ALA A 215 8.24 2.08 4.03
CA ALA A 215 7.74 0.79 4.50
C ALA A 215 6.43 0.95 5.28
N GLU A 216 6.34 1.96 6.16
CA GLU A 216 5.13 2.28 6.91
C GLU A 216 3.99 2.68 5.95
N LYS A 217 4.20 3.71 5.14
CA LYS A 217 3.16 4.28 4.28
C LYS A 217 2.65 3.34 3.18
N TYR A 218 3.53 2.53 2.59
CA TYR A 218 3.14 1.71 1.44
C TYR A 218 2.80 0.26 1.81
N VAL A 219 3.50 -0.35 2.76
CA VAL A 219 3.35 -1.78 3.02
C VAL A 219 2.36 -2.02 4.15
N LEU A 220 2.48 -1.30 5.26
CA LEU A 220 1.59 -1.49 6.41
C LEU A 220 0.19 -0.96 6.11
N ASP A 221 0.08 0.30 5.68
CA ASP A 221 -1.23 0.92 5.39
C ASP A 221 -2.03 0.12 4.33
N PHE A 222 -1.35 -0.39 3.30
CA PHE A 222 -2.00 -1.19 2.27
C PHE A 222 -2.40 -2.57 2.76
N ALA A 223 -1.52 -3.28 3.46
CA ALA A 223 -1.84 -4.58 4.02
C ALA A 223 -3.02 -4.47 5.01
N ASP A 224 -3.00 -3.47 5.88
CA ASP A 224 -4.10 -3.22 6.83
C ASP A 224 -5.41 -2.90 6.13
N LEU A 225 -5.38 -2.13 5.03
CA LEU A 225 -6.56 -1.90 4.22
C LEU A 225 -7.11 -3.19 3.63
N LEU A 226 -6.25 -4.03 3.03
CA LEU A 226 -6.68 -5.33 2.50
C LEU A 226 -7.27 -6.21 3.62
N LEU A 227 -6.69 -6.18 4.83
CA LEU A 227 -7.23 -6.89 6.01
C LEU A 227 -8.57 -6.34 6.51
N GLN A 228 -8.86 -5.06 6.26
CA GLN A 228 -10.15 -4.44 6.54
C GLN A 228 -11.22 -4.81 5.51
N ILE A 229 -10.84 -5.04 4.25
CA ILE A 229 -11.73 -5.51 3.17
C ILE A 229 -12.13 -6.97 3.37
N VAL A 230 -11.25 -7.82 3.90
CA VAL A 230 -11.52 -9.26 4.09
C VAL A 230 -12.81 -9.57 4.87
N PRO A 231 -13.12 -8.97 6.04
CA PRO A 231 -14.40 -9.20 6.71
C PRO A 231 -15.63 -8.74 5.92
N VAL A 232 -15.47 -7.83 4.94
CA VAL A 232 -16.54 -7.36 4.06
C VAL A 232 -17.00 -8.45 3.08
N THR A 233 -16.15 -9.45 2.83
CA THR A 233 -16.49 -10.58 1.97
C THR A 233 -17.24 -11.71 2.69
N PHE A 234 -17.50 -11.60 3.99
CA PHE A 234 -18.28 -12.60 4.74
C PHE A 234 -18.91 -11.96 6.00
N PRO A 235 -20.17 -11.47 5.94
CA PRO A 235 -20.80 -10.88 7.12
C PRO A 235 -21.05 -11.91 8.23
N GLU A 236 -21.24 -11.39 9.45
CA GLU A 236 -21.61 -12.20 10.61
C GLU A 236 -23.03 -12.75 10.46
N LEU A 237 -23.16 -13.95 9.89
CA LEU A 237 -24.41 -14.70 9.91
C LEU A 237 -24.81 -15.08 11.35
N SER A 238 -26.12 -15.18 11.61
CA SER A 238 -26.65 -15.71 12.87
C SER A 238 -26.26 -17.19 13.06
N LEU A 239 -26.31 -17.69 14.30
CA LEU A 239 -26.03 -19.12 14.60
C LEU A 239 -26.94 -20.08 13.83
N GLU A 240 -28.18 -19.68 13.57
CA GLU A 240 -29.16 -20.47 12.81
C GLU A 240 -28.81 -20.48 11.32
N GLN A 241 -28.47 -19.32 10.76
CA GLN A 241 -27.99 -19.20 9.37
C GLN A 241 -26.68 -19.97 9.15
N LYS A 242 -25.80 -20.02 10.15
CA LYS A 242 -24.54 -20.80 10.10
C LYS A 242 -24.76 -22.30 10.04
N ALA A 243 -25.83 -22.81 10.65
CA ALA A 243 -26.15 -24.23 10.66
C ALA A 243 -26.61 -24.74 9.28
N GLU A 244 -27.16 -23.85 8.45
CA GLU A 244 -27.58 -24.17 7.08
C GLU A 244 -26.41 -24.25 6.09
N PHE A 245 -25.22 -23.74 6.45
CA PHE A 245 -24.04 -23.66 5.56
C PHE A 245 -22.73 -24.13 6.21
N PRO A 246 -22.53 -25.43 6.43
CA PRO A 246 -21.28 -25.94 7.04
C PRO A 246 -20.03 -25.56 6.24
N GLU A 247 -20.12 -25.52 4.91
CA GLU A 247 -19.03 -25.11 4.01
C GLU A 247 -18.66 -23.61 4.11
N PHE A 248 -19.57 -22.80 4.65
CA PHE A 248 -19.35 -21.37 4.91
C PHE A 248 -18.54 -21.19 6.19
N GLU A 249 -18.83 -21.96 7.24
CA GLU A 249 -18.07 -21.89 8.49
C GLU A 249 -16.62 -22.37 8.33
N GLU A 250 -16.38 -23.41 7.53
CA GLU A 250 -15.01 -23.86 7.25
C GLU A 250 -14.20 -22.81 6.48
N ALA A 251 -14.81 -22.20 5.45
CA ALA A 251 -14.19 -21.11 4.71
C ALA A 251 -13.94 -19.90 5.61
N ARG A 252 -14.94 -19.47 6.38
CA ARG A 252 -14.84 -18.35 7.33
C ARG A 252 -13.74 -18.58 8.34
N ARG A 253 -13.63 -19.79 8.91
CA ARG A 253 -12.58 -20.17 9.85
C ARG A 253 -11.19 -20.07 9.20
N THR A 254 -11.04 -20.61 8.00
CA THR A 254 -9.79 -20.55 7.23
C THR A 254 -9.39 -19.10 6.95
N HIS A 255 -10.33 -18.27 6.51
CA HIS A 255 -10.10 -16.84 6.27
C HIS A 255 -9.73 -16.09 7.55
N TRP A 256 -10.44 -16.35 8.65
CA TRP A 256 -10.16 -15.70 9.92
C TRP A 256 -8.77 -16.06 10.45
N GLN A 257 -8.38 -17.34 10.38
CA GLN A 257 -7.03 -17.79 10.73
C GLN A 257 -5.96 -17.10 9.86
N ARG A 258 -6.22 -16.98 8.55
CA ARG A 258 -5.30 -16.30 7.63
C ARG A 258 -5.17 -14.81 7.94
N LYS A 259 -6.29 -14.13 8.21
CA LYS A 259 -6.32 -12.73 8.64
C LYS A 259 -5.54 -12.51 9.93
N GLN A 260 -5.71 -13.39 10.92
CA GLN A 260 -4.94 -13.30 12.17
C GLN A 260 -3.45 -13.48 11.95
N SER A 261 -3.04 -14.45 11.14
CA SER A 261 -1.63 -14.67 10.79
C SER A 261 -1.02 -13.42 10.15
N LEU A 262 -1.74 -12.81 9.21
CA LEU A 262 -1.30 -11.58 8.55
C LEU A 262 -1.22 -10.39 9.49
N SER A 263 -2.23 -10.21 10.35
CA SER A 263 -2.20 -9.15 11.37
C SER A 263 -0.97 -9.26 12.27
N LEU A 264 -0.61 -10.48 12.69
CA LEU A 264 0.59 -10.73 13.48
C LEU A 264 1.87 -10.41 12.70
N GLU A 265 1.91 -10.66 11.39
CA GLU A 265 3.04 -10.30 10.53
C GLU A 265 3.17 -8.79 10.35
N THR A 266 2.05 -8.09 10.12
CA THR A 266 2.00 -6.62 10.11
C THR A 266 2.57 -6.03 11.40
N ASP A 267 2.14 -6.53 12.56
CA ASP A 267 2.62 -6.09 13.87
C ASP A 267 4.15 -6.26 14.03
N LYS A 268 4.71 -7.38 13.52
CA LYS A 268 6.16 -7.62 13.54
C LYS A 268 6.92 -6.62 12.68
N VAL A 269 6.40 -6.32 11.48
CA VAL A 269 7.01 -5.32 10.58
C VAL A 269 6.94 -3.93 11.20
N ALA A 270 5.81 -3.56 11.80
CA ALA A 270 5.65 -2.30 12.52
C ALA A 270 6.64 -2.16 13.68
N ALA A 271 6.81 -3.21 14.47
CA ALA A 271 7.79 -3.24 15.56
C ALA A 271 9.23 -3.06 15.05
N ALA A 272 9.59 -3.69 13.93
CA ALA A 272 10.91 -3.53 13.31
C ALA A 272 11.16 -2.10 12.81
N ILE A 273 10.15 -1.47 12.19
CA ILE A 273 10.22 -0.05 11.78
C ILE A 273 10.44 0.86 13.00
N ALA A 274 9.69 0.64 14.08
CA ALA A 274 9.83 1.39 15.32
C ALA A 274 11.24 1.22 15.92
N GLN A 275 11.80 0.01 15.90
CA GLN A 275 13.16 -0.26 16.36
C GLN A 275 14.20 0.49 15.52
N ILE A 276 14.10 0.47 14.18
CA ILE A 276 15.00 1.21 13.29
C ILE A 276 14.94 2.71 13.59
N ARG A 277 13.73 3.26 13.79
CA ARG A 277 13.56 4.67 14.18
C ARG A 277 14.25 4.99 15.51
N GLY A 278 14.08 4.14 16.52
CA GLY A 278 14.77 4.26 17.80
C GLY A 278 16.29 4.31 17.64
N GLN A 279 16.85 3.36 16.88
CA GLN A 279 18.29 3.32 16.58
C GLN A 279 18.79 4.57 15.84
N ILE A 280 17.99 5.12 14.91
CA ILE A 280 18.35 6.36 14.20
C ILE A 280 18.42 7.54 15.18
N VAL A 281 17.44 7.66 16.08
CA VAL A 281 17.39 8.73 17.09
C VAL A 281 18.57 8.60 18.06
N GLU A 282 18.84 7.39 18.58
CA GLU A 282 19.98 7.13 19.45
C GLU A 282 21.32 7.44 18.75
N ALA A 283 21.49 6.99 17.51
CA ALA A 283 22.70 7.27 16.74
C ALA A 283 22.88 8.77 16.46
N ALA A 284 21.79 9.51 16.22
CA ALA A 284 21.82 10.96 16.07
C ALA A 284 22.20 11.64 17.38
N HIS A 285 21.61 11.21 18.50
CA HIS A 285 21.93 11.72 19.83
C HIS A 285 23.40 11.49 20.18
N HIS A 286 23.89 10.26 20.02
CA HIS A 286 25.29 9.91 20.28
C HIS A 286 26.25 10.70 19.37
N ARG A 287 25.89 10.96 18.11
CA ARG A 287 26.68 11.83 17.23
C ARG A 287 26.71 13.27 17.74
N LEU A 288 25.57 13.80 18.19
CA LEU A 288 25.48 15.16 18.72
C LEU A 288 26.28 15.33 20.03
N GLU A 289 26.18 14.36 20.94
CA GLU A 289 26.93 14.31 22.20
C GLU A 289 28.45 14.20 21.99
N ASN A 290 28.88 13.51 20.93
CA ASN A 290 30.28 13.32 20.60
C ASN A 290 30.82 14.27 19.54
N ALA A 291 29.98 15.06 18.87
CA ALA A 291 30.41 16.09 17.95
C ALA A 291 31.34 17.05 18.69
N ARG A 292 32.46 17.43 18.07
CA ARG A 292 33.43 18.38 18.64
C ARG A 292 33.69 19.47 17.62
N PHE A 293 33.92 20.69 18.09
CA PHE A 293 34.32 21.75 17.18
C PHE A 293 35.75 21.45 16.69
N PRO A 294 36.00 21.41 15.38
CA PRO A 294 37.31 21.03 14.87
C PRO A 294 38.41 22.00 15.34
N ARG A 295 39.55 21.47 15.77
CA ARG A 295 40.70 22.29 16.17
C ARG A 295 41.30 22.99 14.96
N PRO A 296 41.76 24.25 15.08
CA PRO A 296 42.41 24.95 13.98
C PRO A 296 43.72 24.24 13.63
N ALA A 297 43.92 23.97 12.34
CA ALA A 297 45.20 23.49 11.83
C ALA A 297 46.20 24.63 11.63
N TYR A 298 45.68 25.85 11.51
CA TYR A 298 46.43 27.08 11.25
C TYR A 298 46.04 28.14 12.28
N ALA A 299 47.02 28.68 13.02
CA ALA A 299 46.82 29.64 14.10
C ALA A 299 48.02 30.61 14.22
N GLY A 300 47.81 31.76 14.85
CA GLY A 300 48.82 32.82 15.05
C GLY A 300 48.48 34.11 14.29
N ALA A 301 49.29 35.16 14.48
CA ALA A 301 48.97 36.53 14.05
C ALA A 301 48.62 36.67 12.56
N GLU A 302 49.24 35.86 11.68
CA GLU A 302 48.90 35.82 10.25
C GLU A 302 47.46 35.33 10.02
N TRP A 303 47.06 34.28 10.73
CA TRP A 303 45.76 33.64 10.59
C TRP A 303 44.66 34.42 11.31
N ASP A 304 44.99 35.20 12.34
CA ASP A 304 44.05 36.11 13.00
C ASP A 304 43.48 37.16 12.02
N ALA A 305 44.32 37.65 11.10
CA ALA A 305 43.88 38.55 10.04
C ALA A 305 42.88 37.85 9.10
N VAL A 306 43.18 36.59 8.73
CA VAL A 306 42.30 35.78 7.87
C VAL A 306 40.98 35.47 8.56
N GLU A 307 40.97 35.19 9.86
CA GLU A 307 39.73 35.01 10.63
C GLU A 307 38.85 36.25 10.61
N ASN A 308 39.45 37.45 10.73
CA ASN A 308 38.69 38.71 10.65
C ASN A 308 38.05 38.90 9.27
N ASP A 309 38.76 38.56 8.20
CA ASP A 309 38.20 38.57 6.85
C ASP A 309 37.07 37.55 6.69
N ILE A 310 37.21 36.35 7.28
CA ILE A 310 36.15 35.33 7.31
C ILE A 310 34.92 35.85 8.07
N ARG A 311 35.08 36.54 9.20
CA ARG A 311 33.95 37.16 9.93
C ARG A 311 33.22 38.19 9.05
N ALA A 312 33.98 38.99 8.30
CA ALA A 312 33.40 39.98 7.40
C ALA A 312 32.66 39.33 6.22
N ALA A 313 33.20 38.25 5.64
CA ALA A 313 32.54 37.47 4.59
C ALA A 313 31.29 36.74 5.10
N TRP A 314 31.34 36.18 6.31
CA TRP A 314 30.23 35.50 6.95
C TRP A 314 29.02 36.41 7.12
N ARG A 315 29.21 37.62 7.65
CA ARG A 315 28.11 38.58 7.87
C ARG A 315 27.37 38.92 6.58
N GLN A 316 28.05 38.88 5.44
CA GLN A 316 27.42 39.12 4.14
C GLN A 316 26.68 37.90 3.62
N ALA A 317 27.18 36.69 3.89
CA ALA A 317 26.65 35.46 3.31
C ALA A 317 25.54 34.78 4.15
N MET A 318 25.64 34.85 5.49
CA MET A 318 24.83 34.04 6.41
C MET A 318 23.74 34.82 7.15
N GLY A 319 23.47 36.07 6.73
CA GLY A 319 22.38 36.91 7.24
C GLY A 319 22.36 37.03 8.77
N ASP A 320 21.25 36.62 9.37
CA ASP A 320 20.99 36.72 10.81
C ASP A 320 21.67 35.61 11.65
N THR A 321 22.50 34.76 11.04
CA THR A 321 23.20 33.70 11.78
C THR A 321 24.42 34.29 12.47
N MET A 322 24.44 34.25 13.81
CA MET A 322 25.54 34.75 14.60
C MET A 322 26.76 33.82 14.50
N LEU A 323 27.89 34.34 14.04
CA LEU A 323 29.17 33.62 14.03
C LEU A 323 29.84 33.71 15.40
N LEU A 324 30.16 32.55 15.96
CA LEU A 324 30.70 32.42 17.31
C LEU A 324 32.17 32.03 17.31
N LYS A 325 32.57 31.08 16.45
CA LYS A 325 33.93 30.51 16.43
C LYS A 325 34.33 30.17 15.00
N ILE A 326 35.62 30.30 14.70
CA ILE A 326 36.24 29.93 13.42
C ILE A 326 37.38 28.96 13.73
N SER A 327 37.61 28.01 12.82
CA SER A 327 38.75 27.11 12.84
C SER A 327 39.22 26.88 11.40
N ILE A 328 40.35 27.48 11.04
CA ILE A 328 40.93 27.35 9.70
C ILE A 328 41.57 25.97 9.57
N HIS A 329 41.18 25.23 8.53
CA HIS A 329 41.60 23.83 8.33
C HIS A 329 42.38 23.59 7.05
N SER A 330 42.40 24.54 6.11
CA SER A 330 43.21 24.46 4.91
C SER A 330 44.16 25.65 4.80
N PRO A 331 45.34 25.48 4.17
CA PRO A 331 46.14 26.61 3.75
C PRO A 331 45.47 27.31 2.56
N TRP A 332 46.04 28.44 2.13
CA TRP A 332 45.66 29.05 0.86
C TRP A 332 45.97 28.13 -0.30
N GLU A 333 45.01 27.98 -1.20
CA GLU A 333 45.19 27.26 -2.45
C GLU A 333 44.85 28.15 -3.63
N GLU A 334 45.85 28.40 -4.49
CA GLU A 334 45.67 29.21 -5.69
C GLU A 334 45.26 28.35 -6.88
N ARG A 335 44.23 28.78 -7.61
CA ARG A 335 43.71 28.10 -8.80
C ARG A 335 43.32 29.12 -9.87
N THR A 336 43.62 28.80 -11.12
CA THR A 336 43.05 29.51 -12.27
C THR A 336 41.89 28.70 -12.81
N GLU A 337 40.72 29.33 -12.88
CA GLU A 337 39.48 28.71 -13.33
C GLU A 337 38.97 29.41 -14.58
N ILE A 338 38.35 28.62 -15.45
CA ILE A 338 37.70 29.07 -16.67
C ILE A 338 36.22 28.68 -16.55
N ARG A 339 35.32 29.66 -16.65
CA ARG A 339 33.87 29.45 -16.52
C ARG A 339 33.11 30.17 -17.62
N TRP A 340 32.08 29.53 -18.16
CA TRP A 340 31.16 30.17 -19.11
C TRP A 340 30.08 30.93 -18.34
N ARG A 341 29.97 32.24 -18.56
CA ARG A 341 28.94 33.08 -17.93
C ARG A 341 28.55 34.19 -18.90
N ASP A 342 27.27 34.54 -18.96
CA ASP A 342 26.74 35.62 -19.80
C ASP A 342 27.26 35.55 -21.26
N ASN A 343 27.24 34.33 -21.81
CA ASN A 343 27.64 34.01 -23.18
C ASN A 343 29.12 34.29 -23.56
N HIS A 344 30.03 34.32 -22.60
CA HIS A 344 31.47 34.38 -22.85
C HIS A 344 32.27 33.57 -21.82
N TRP A 345 33.52 33.24 -22.17
CA TRP A 345 34.47 32.64 -21.22
C TRP A 345 35.02 33.72 -20.29
N ILE A 346 34.91 33.47 -19.00
CA ILE A 346 35.56 34.26 -17.94
C ILE A 346 36.69 33.41 -17.38
N ILE A 347 37.91 33.94 -17.45
CA ILE A 347 39.10 33.35 -16.83
C ILE A 347 39.42 34.17 -15.60
N GLY A 348 39.63 33.53 -14.46
CA GLY A 348 39.99 34.20 -13.22
C GLY A 348 40.95 33.36 -12.40
N THR A 349 41.87 34.02 -11.70
CA THR A 349 42.73 33.39 -10.69
C THR A 349 42.16 33.69 -9.31
N TYR A 350 42.03 32.65 -8.51
CA TYR A 350 41.41 32.67 -7.19
C TYR A 350 42.36 32.06 -6.16
N ARG A 351 42.30 32.54 -4.93
CA ARG A 351 42.86 31.83 -3.78
C ARG A 351 41.74 31.36 -2.87
N TYR A 352 41.81 30.11 -2.43
CA TYR A 352 40.78 29.45 -1.63
C TYR A 352 41.30 29.15 -0.24
N ILE A 353 40.41 29.24 0.76
CA ILE A 353 40.69 28.82 2.12
C ILE A 353 39.47 28.11 2.72
N GLY A 354 39.71 27.02 3.44
CA GLY A 354 38.73 26.24 4.17
C GLY A 354 38.71 26.57 5.65
N ALA A 355 37.50 26.77 6.20
CA ALA A 355 37.30 26.95 7.63
C ALA A 355 36.03 26.27 8.13
N HIS A 356 36.09 25.78 9.37
CA HIS A 356 34.91 25.42 10.14
C HIS A 356 34.40 26.65 10.87
N CYS A 357 33.13 26.97 10.71
CA CYS A 357 32.50 28.14 11.33
C CYS A 357 31.35 27.67 12.23
N LEU A 358 31.38 28.03 13.51
CA LEU A 358 30.29 27.79 14.45
C LEU A 358 29.27 28.93 14.34
N GLY A 359 28.09 28.64 13.81
CA GLY A 359 26.99 29.57 13.71
C GLY A 359 25.85 29.24 14.68
N LYS A 360 25.14 30.27 15.14
CA LYS A 360 23.86 30.14 15.86
C LYS A 360 22.80 31.01 15.18
N PRO A 361 21.80 30.40 14.50
CA PRO A 361 20.64 31.12 14.01
C PRO A 361 19.82 31.69 15.19
N PHE A 362 19.11 32.80 15.01
CA PHE A 362 18.39 33.48 16.09
C PHE A 362 17.37 32.59 16.83
N SER A 363 16.78 31.62 16.14
CA SER A 363 15.79 30.67 16.66
C SER A 363 16.32 29.23 16.83
N GLY A 364 17.61 29.00 16.59
CA GLY A 364 18.12 27.67 16.26
C GLY A 364 19.22 27.11 17.17
N GLU A 365 19.53 25.85 16.91
CA GLU A 365 20.64 25.11 17.50
C GLU A 365 21.99 25.56 16.94
N TYR A 366 23.08 25.27 17.67
CA TYR A 366 24.43 25.56 17.21
C TYR A 366 24.82 24.61 16.08
N LYS A 367 25.31 25.17 14.97
CA LYS A 367 25.72 24.41 13.79
C LYS A 367 27.16 24.72 13.44
N VAL A 368 27.92 23.70 13.10
CA VAL A 368 29.25 23.83 12.52
C VAL A 368 29.14 23.69 11.01
N TYR A 369 29.58 24.72 10.30
CA TYR A 369 29.59 24.78 8.84
C TYR A 369 31.02 24.58 8.37
N ASN A 370 31.27 23.55 7.55
CA ASN A 370 32.52 23.45 6.80
C ASN A 370 32.41 24.33 5.55
N LEU A 371 33.07 25.47 5.55
CA LEU A 371 32.95 26.49 4.51
C LEU A 371 34.25 26.65 3.73
N THR A 372 34.09 27.02 2.47
CA THR A 372 35.18 27.51 1.63
C THR A 372 34.95 28.98 1.32
N PHE A 373 36.00 29.78 1.48
CA PHE A 373 36.06 31.18 1.13
C PHE A 373 37.07 31.40 0.02
N ARG A 374 36.93 32.49 -0.73
CA ARG A 374 37.87 32.81 -1.82
C ARG A 374 38.15 34.31 -1.98
N ASN A 375 39.33 34.65 -2.47
CA ASN A 375 39.62 35.96 -3.04
C ASN A 375 39.80 35.84 -4.55
N THR A 376 39.50 36.91 -5.27
CA THR A 376 39.72 37.01 -6.71
C THR A 376 40.91 37.92 -6.99
N MET A 377 41.85 37.49 -7.83
CA MET A 377 42.97 38.30 -8.30
C MET A 377 42.44 39.51 -9.10
N GLN A 378 42.87 40.71 -8.72
CA GLN A 378 42.51 41.96 -9.40
C GLN A 378 43.50 42.26 -10.53
N ALA A 379 43.14 43.23 -11.39
CA ALA A 379 43.97 43.61 -12.55
C ALA A 379 45.34 44.19 -12.17
N ASP A 380 45.50 44.73 -10.96
CA ASP A 380 46.76 45.24 -10.42
C ASP A 380 47.64 44.16 -9.78
N GLY A 381 47.21 42.89 -9.82
CA GLY A 381 47.91 41.76 -9.21
C GLY A 381 47.68 41.63 -7.70
N SER A 382 46.82 42.47 -7.11
CA SER A 382 46.42 42.34 -5.71
C SER A 382 45.28 41.33 -5.54
N TRP A 383 45.13 40.78 -4.34
CA TRP A 383 43.98 39.95 -4.00
C TRP A 383 42.82 40.83 -3.54
N GLY A 384 41.65 40.64 -4.16
CA GLY A 384 40.42 41.31 -3.74
C GLY A 384 39.93 40.84 -2.37
N ARG A 385 38.75 41.32 -1.94
CA ARG A 385 38.15 40.94 -0.65
C ARG A 385 37.83 39.43 -0.57
N LEU A 386 37.86 38.88 0.65
CA LEU A 386 37.43 37.51 0.91
C LEU A 386 35.91 37.39 0.82
N GLU A 387 35.44 36.41 0.06
CA GLU A 387 34.03 36.14 -0.15
C GLU A 387 33.69 34.68 0.19
N TYR A 388 32.46 34.45 0.63
CA TYR A 388 31.91 33.10 0.74
C TYR A 388 31.83 32.45 -0.65
N PHE A 389 32.26 31.19 -0.76
CA PHE A 389 32.21 30.44 -2.00
C PHE A 389 31.25 29.24 -1.93
N SER A 390 31.43 28.36 -0.95
CA SER A 390 30.63 27.14 -0.84
C SER A 390 30.53 26.62 0.59
N VAL A 391 29.47 25.85 0.84
CA VAL A 391 29.26 25.06 2.06
C VAL A 391 29.43 23.58 1.72
N GLY A 392 30.26 22.90 2.50
CA GLY A 392 30.41 21.45 2.50
C GLY A 392 29.46 20.82 3.51
N HIS A 393 30.01 20.05 4.44
CA HIS A 393 29.22 19.40 5.49
C HIS A 393 28.76 20.41 6.57
N VAL A 394 27.53 20.24 7.07
CA VAL A 394 26.98 20.98 8.21
C VAL A 394 26.53 19.98 9.25
N PHE A 395 26.89 20.20 10.51
CA PHE A 395 26.43 19.34 11.61
C PHE A 395 26.06 20.13 12.85
N ASP A 396 25.12 19.59 13.61
CA ASP A 396 24.71 20.13 14.90
C ASP A 396 25.76 19.82 15.96
N ILE A 397 25.94 20.75 16.90
CA ILE A 397 26.87 20.59 18.02
C ILE A 397 26.24 21.12 19.30
N LEU A 398 26.47 20.45 20.43
CA LEU A 398 26.11 20.99 21.73
C LEU A 398 27.11 22.09 22.14
N LEU A 399 26.63 23.13 22.81
CA LEU A 399 27.48 24.25 23.24
C LEU A 399 28.66 23.78 24.09
N GLU A 400 28.42 22.82 25.00
CA GLU A 400 29.45 22.21 25.85
C GLU A 400 30.55 21.47 25.09
N ASN A 401 30.33 21.12 23.82
CA ASN A 401 31.29 20.42 22.98
C ASN A 401 32.14 21.35 22.11
N VAL A 402 31.91 22.65 22.19
CA VAL A 402 32.63 23.66 21.38
C VAL A 402 34.08 23.81 21.85
N ASP A 403 34.35 23.59 23.13
CA ASP A 403 35.67 23.81 23.76
C ASP A 403 36.32 22.52 24.33
N LYS A 404 35.66 21.36 24.19
CA LYS A 404 36.25 20.04 24.44
C LYS A 404 37.22 19.69 23.30
#